data_AF-A0A174EBI1-F1
#
_entry.id   AF-A0A174EBI1-F1
#
_cell.length_a   1.000
_cell.length_b   1.000
_cell.length_c   1.000
_cell.angle_alpha   90.00
_cell.angle_beta   90.00
_cell.angle_gamma   90.00
#
_symmetry.space_group_name_H-M   'P 1'
#
loop_
_entity.id
_entity.type
_entity.pdbx_description
1 polymer ?
#
loop_
_entity_poly.entity_id
_entity_poly.type
_entity_poly.pdbx_seq_one_letter_code
_entity_poly.pdbx_strand_id
1 'polypeptide(L)'
;MKTTTLLFICLLLTVGGQAQEAEKRPVWKVELAGALNNYSAWEVEPTITYLPIPYAGITMGFLFCNTIEDESYSGVSKDQRWRWSSDDDSPLCHHFALRPAIQLATPALKLGKDKDMGLSFILSPGLTIPLSVNQRLNISYYPNVSGIWSSQRFDQVKNRGGRAIFYHIKGMFTLDLGEQYTLSAGYTFSDFDMYSGGRNMVVEGKKLTMPAFRFMHSFFVSLGYRF
;
A
#
# COMPACT_ATOMS: atom_id res chain seq x y z
N MET A 1 17.91 -24.15 7.13
CA MET A 1 19.27 -23.69 7.54
C MET A 1 20.06 -22.93 6.47
N LYS A 2 19.53 -22.68 5.25
CA LYS A 2 20.26 -21.94 4.20
C LYS A 2 19.90 -20.44 4.12
N THR A 3 18.72 -20.05 4.60
CA THR A 3 18.22 -18.66 4.57
C THR A 3 18.85 -17.76 5.64
N THR A 4 19.25 -18.33 6.78
CA THR A 4 19.90 -17.59 7.88
C THR A 4 21.33 -17.15 7.52
N THR A 5 22.02 -17.91 6.67
CA THR A 5 23.40 -17.64 6.27
C THR A 5 23.51 -16.44 5.32
N LEU A 6 22.55 -16.24 4.41
CA LEU A 6 22.54 -15.08 3.51
C LEU A 6 22.30 -13.77 4.25
N LEU A 7 21.42 -13.78 5.25
CA LEU A 7 21.11 -12.59 6.06
C LEU A 7 22.33 -12.15 6.89
N PHE A 8 23.15 -13.12 7.31
CA PHE A 8 24.42 -12.87 8.01
C PHE A 8 25.51 -12.31 7.07
N ILE A 9 25.54 -12.73 5.81
CA ILE A 9 26.50 -12.22 4.81
C ILE A 9 26.15 -10.77 4.41
N CYS A 10 24.87 -10.42 4.30
CA CYS A 10 24.45 -9.03 4.10
C CYS A 10 24.81 -8.12 5.29
N LEU A 11 24.74 -8.63 6.53
CA LEU A 11 25.13 -7.90 7.74
C LEU A 11 26.65 -7.73 7.90
N LEU A 12 27.45 -8.63 7.32
CA LEU A 12 28.92 -8.54 7.38
C LEU A 12 29.50 -7.57 6.35
N LEU A 13 28.82 -7.38 5.21
CA LEU A 13 29.23 -6.42 4.18
C LEU A 13 29.02 -4.94 4.58
N THR A 14 28.28 -4.67 5.67
CA THR A 14 28.09 -3.30 6.19
C THR A 14 29.18 -2.86 7.18
N VAL A 15 30.04 -3.77 7.64
CA VAL A 15 31.05 -3.48 8.70
C VAL A 15 32.43 -3.14 8.14
N GLY A 16 32.71 -3.44 6.87
CA GLY A 16 34.00 -3.19 6.24
C GLY A 16 33.95 -2.09 5.20
N GLY A 17 34.14 -0.82 5.57
CA GLY A 17 34.47 0.22 4.58
C GLY A 17 34.14 1.65 4.97
N GLN A 18 35.21 2.38 5.31
CA GLN A 18 35.35 3.83 5.42
C GLN A 18 34.80 4.50 6.69
N ALA A 19 35.73 4.73 7.62
CA ALA A 19 35.73 5.93 8.44
C ALA A 19 35.72 7.15 7.48
N GLN A 20 34.57 7.76 7.32
CA GLN A 20 34.41 9.04 6.64
C GLN A 20 34.04 10.08 7.71
N GLU A 21 34.71 11.22 7.63
CA GLU A 21 34.70 12.33 8.57
C GLU A 21 33.28 12.73 9.01
N ALA A 22 33.21 13.31 10.21
CA ALA A 22 31.99 13.75 10.89
C ALA A 22 31.31 14.96 10.20
N GLU A 23 30.97 14.83 8.91
CA GLU A 23 29.85 15.58 8.34
C GLU A 23 28.56 15.05 8.99
N LYS A 24 27.69 15.96 9.42
CA LYS A 24 26.38 15.61 9.96
C LYS A 24 25.55 14.93 8.86
N ARG A 25 25.62 13.61 8.81
CA ARG A 25 24.77 12.81 7.93
C ARG A 25 23.30 13.13 8.24
N PRO A 26 22.47 13.44 7.23
CA PRO A 26 21.04 13.60 7.45
C PRO A 26 20.46 12.28 7.94
N VAL A 27 19.84 12.32 9.11
CA VAL A 27 19.27 11.14 9.77
C VAL A 27 17.77 11.04 9.51
N TRP A 28 17.14 12.10 9.02
CA TRP A 28 15.74 12.12 8.63
C TRP A 28 15.60 12.15 7.11
N LYS A 29 14.63 11.40 6.62
CA LYS A 29 14.21 11.44 5.22
C LYS A 29 12.69 11.44 5.16
N VAL A 30 12.13 12.31 4.34
CA VAL A 30 10.72 12.27 3.96
C VAL A 30 10.62 11.91 2.48
N GLU A 31 9.65 11.08 2.11
CA GLU A 31 9.40 10.72 0.71
C GLU A 31 7.90 10.70 0.42
N LEU A 32 7.52 11.12 -0.77
CA LEU A 32 6.17 10.99 -1.29
C LEU A 32 6.22 10.06 -2.50
N ALA A 33 5.50 8.94 -2.41
CA ALA A 33 5.40 7.96 -3.48
C ALA A 33 4.01 7.99 -4.13
N GLY A 34 3.97 7.87 -5.46
CA GLY A 34 2.78 7.54 -6.24
C GLY A 34 2.95 6.16 -6.88
N ALA A 35 1.92 5.33 -6.83
CA ALA A 35 1.98 3.96 -7.35
C ALA A 35 0.70 3.53 -8.07
N LEU A 36 0.83 2.49 -8.89
CA LEU A 36 -0.28 1.76 -9.48
C LEU A 36 -0.14 0.28 -9.15
N ASN A 37 -1.25 -0.38 -8.83
CA ASN A 37 -1.27 -1.78 -8.47
C ASN A 37 -2.21 -2.64 -9.33
N ASN A 38 -2.09 -3.96 -9.15
CA ASN A 38 -2.84 -4.96 -9.91
C ASN A 38 -4.34 -5.05 -9.60
N TYR A 39 -4.87 -4.25 -8.66
CA TYR A 39 -6.31 -4.06 -8.46
C TYR A 39 -6.89 -2.94 -9.34
N SER A 40 -6.15 -2.48 -10.36
CA SER A 40 -6.51 -1.27 -11.12
C SER A 40 -6.73 -0.09 -10.17
N ALA A 41 -5.84 0.07 -9.20
CA ALA A 41 -5.92 1.09 -8.18
C ALA A 41 -4.65 1.92 -8.13
N TRP A 42 -4.81 3.17 -7.73
CA TRP A 42 -3.71 4.08 -7.47
C TRP A 42 -3.41 4.14 -5.97
N GLU A 43 -2.15 4.42 -5.65
CA GLU A 43 -1.66 4.60 -4.28
C GLU A 43 -0.88 5.91 -4.17
N VAL A 44 -1.03 6.60 -3.06
CA VAL A 44 -0.20 7.72 -2.64
C VAL A 44 0.30 7.43 -1.23
N GLU A 45 1.61 7.50 -1.01
CA GLU A 45 2.23 7.14 0.26
C GLU A 45 3.29 8.18 0.66
N PRO A 46 2.93 9.18 1.49
CA PRO A 46 3.92 9.92 2.27
C PRO A 46 4.58 8.99 3.30
N THR A 47 5.88 9.13 3.44
CA THR A 47 6.72 8.33 4.34
C THR A 47 7.70 9.21 5.07
N ILE A 48 7.95 8.89 6.34
CA ILE A 48 9.05 9.45 7.13
C ILE A 48 9.97 8.33 7.57
N THR A 49 11.27 8.54 7.45
CA THR A 49 12.31 7.56 7.75
C THR A 49 13.34 8.17 8.69
N TYR A 50 13.68 7.42 9.73
CA TYR A 50 14.78 7.70 10.63
C TYR A 50 15.91 6.68 10.41
N LEU A 51 17.12 7.18 10.08
CA LEU A 51 18.30 6.42 9.70
C LEU A 51 19.44 6.61 10.73
N PRO A 52 19.33 6.06 11.95
CA PRO A 52 20.35 6.23 13.00
C PRO A 52 21.67 5.54 12.67
N ILE A 53 21.63 4.48 11.86
CA ILE A 53 22.79 3.65 11.51
C ILE A 53 23.06 3.82 10.01
N PRO A 54 24.33 3.79 9.55
CA PRO A 54 24.65 3.65 8.13
C PRO A 54 23.83 2.53 7.51
N TYR A 55 23.08 2.87 6.46
CA TYR A 55 22.32 1.91 5.66
C TYR A 55 21.15 1.18 6.35
N ALA A 56 20.82 1.50 7.60
CA ALA A 56 19.70 0.88 8.30
C ALA A 56 18.87 1.91 9.07
N GLY A 57 17.55 1.76 8.99
CA GLY A 57 16.62 2.67 9.63
C GLY A 57 15.23 2.09 9.81
N ILE A 58 14.35 2.92 10.35
CA ILE A 58 12.93 2.64 10.50
C ILE A 58 12.14 3.65 9.68
N THR A 59 11.05 3.20 9.09
CA THR A 59 10.18 4.05 8.28
C THR A 59 8.73 3.85 8.67
N MET A 60 7.95 4.92 8.55
CA MET A 60 6.51 4.93 8.73
C MET A 60 5.88 5.58 7.50
N GLY A 61 5.12 4.80 6.75
CA GLY A 61 4.30 5.26 5.65
C GLY A 61 2.83 5.42 6.04
N PHE A 62 2.16 6.36 5.39
CA PHE A 62 0.70 6.47 5.40
C PHE A 62 0.18 6.24 3.99
N LEU A 63 -0.40 5.08 3.74
CA LEU A 63 -0.97 4.72 2.46
C LEU A 63 -2.36 5.34 2.31
N PHE A 64 -2.57 6.01 1.19
CA PHE A 64 -3.87 6.33 0.65
C PHE A 64 -4.06 5.60 -0.68
N CYS A 65 -5.15 4.86 -0.86
CA CYS A 65 -5.42 4.15 -2.10
C CYS A 65 -6.91 4.10 -2.46
N ASN A 66 -7.18 4.05 -3.75
CA ASN A 66 -8.53 3.82 -4.26
C ASN A 66 -8.48 3.16 -5.65
N THR A 67 -9.56 2.49 -6.03
CA THR A 67 -9.73 1.95 -7.38
C THR A 67 -9.87 3.07 -8.39
N ILE A 68 -9.47 2.78 -9.63
CA ILE A 68 -9.65 3.67 -10.78
C ILE A 68 -11.08 3.54 -11.33
N GLU A 69 -11.65 2.33 -11.25
CA GLU A 69 -13.01 2.04 -11.68
C GLU A 69 -14.01 2.24 -10.53
N ASP A 70 -15.18 2.77 -10.88
CA ASP A 70 -16.32 2.86 -9.97
C ASP A 70 -16.89 1.47 -9.71
N GLU A 71 -17.13 1.18 -8.43
CA GLU A 71 -17.71 -0.08 -8.02
C GLU A 71 -19.18 0.09 -7.70
N SER A 72 -20.03 -0.59 -8.48
CA SER A 72 -21.43 -0.75 -8.16
C SER A 72 -21.77 -2.24 -8.02
N TYR A 73 -22.49 -2.56 -6.96
CA TYR A 73 -23.02 -3.89 -6.69
C TYR A 73 -24.53 -3.83 -6.79
N SER A 74 -25.12 -4.73 -7.57
CA SER A 74 -26.57 -4.79 -7.70
C SER A 74 -27.06 -6.23 -7.76
N GLY A 75 -28.35 -6.40 -7.52
CA GLY A 75 -28.97 -7.71 -7.60
C GLY A 75 -30.47 -7.67 -7.39
N VAL A 76 -31.03 -8.86 -7.25
CA VAL A 76 -32.45 -9.07 -6.96
C VAL A 76 -32.57 -9.81 -5.64
N SER A 77 -33.52 -9.38 -4.82
CA SER A 77 -33.93 -10.01 -3.56
C SER A 77 -34.31 -11.47 -3.74
N LYS A 78 -34.20 -12.25 -2.66
CA LYS A 78 -34.49 -13.69 -2.69
C LYS A 78 -35.94 -13.98 -3.08
N ASP A 79 -36.86 -13.09 -2.73
CA ASP A 79 -38.29 -13.21 -3.02
C ASP A 79 -38.71 -12.57 -4.37
N GLN A 80 -37.74 -12.09 -5.17
CA GLN A 80 -37.94 -11.47 -6.49
C GLN A 80 -38.79 -10.19 -6.49
N ARG A 81 -39.18 -9.66 -5.33
CA ARG A 81 -40.03 -8.46 -5.24
C ARG A 81 -39.26 -7.16 -5.37
N TRP A 82 -37.97 -7.20 -5.02
CA TRP A 82 -37.09 -6.04 -4.99
C TRP A 82 -35.84 -6.25 -5.82
N ARG A 83 -35.44 -5.21 -6.56
CA ARG A 83 -34.08 -5.02 -7.07
C ARG A 83 -33.32 -4.12 -6.11
N TRP A 84 -32.05 -4.37 -5.91
CA TRP A 84 -31.22 -3.58 -5.02
C TRP A 84 -29.95 -3.12 -5.72
N SER A 85 -29.44 -1.97 -5.30
CA SER A 85 -28.16 -1.42 -5.73
C SER A 85 -27.42 -0.89 -4.51
N SER A 86 -26.10 -1.02 -4.51
CA SER A 86 -25.25 -0.23 -3.63
C SER A 86 -25.33 1.22 -4.06
N ASP A 87 -25.28 2.13 -3.08
CA ASP A 87 -25.04 3.53 -3.37
C ASP A 87 -23.56 3.73 -3.79
N ASP A 88 -23.33 4.62 -4.75
CA ASP A 88 -22.01 4.85 -5.36
C ASP A 88 -20.96 5.39 -4.35
N ASP A 89 -21.41 5.92 -3.20
CA ASP A 89 -20.55 6.55 -2.20
C ASP A 89 -19.93 5.58 -1.17
N SER A 90 -20.06 4.25 -1.36
CA SER A 90 -19.59 3.24 -0.39
C SER A 90 -18.57 2.26 -0.98
N PRO A 91 -17.37 2.73 -1.41
CA PRO A 91 -16.30 1.85 -1.85
C PRO A 91 -15.95 0.82 -0.76
N LEU A 92 -15.88 -0.45 -1.15
CA LEU A 92 -15.63 -1.58 -0.25
C LEU A 92 -14.14 -1.89 -0.08
N CYS A 93 -13.29 -1.09 -0.74
CA CYS A 93 -11.84 -1.14 -0.61
C CYS A 93 -11.35 -0.43 0.66
N HIS A 94 -10.13 -0.73 1.08
CA HIS A 94 -9.42 0.05 2.10
C HIS A 94 -8.90 1.34 1.49
N HIS A 95 -9.23 2.49 2.10
CA HIS A 95 -8.67 3.77 1.67
C HIS A 95 -7.36 4.11 2.34
N PHE A 96 -7.24 3.78 3.63
CA PHE A 96 -6.13 4.22 4.46
C PHE A 96 -5.46 3.06 5.15
N ALA A 97 -4.13 3.03 5.15
CA ALA A 97 -3.35 2.07 5.92
C ALA A 97 -2.05 2.68 6.45
N LEU A 98 -1.59 2.20 7.60
CA LEU A 98 -0.25 2.48 8.12
C LEU A 98 0.73 1.45 7.58
N ARG A 99 1.92 1.90 7.17
CA ARG A 99 3.00 1.07 6.62
C ARG A 99 4.31 1.25 7.41
N PRO A 100 4.41 0.72 8.64
CA PRO A 100 5.69 0.64 9.32
C PRO A 100 6.60 -0.39 8.65
N ALA A 101 7.88 -0.06 8.47
CA ALA A 101 8.87 -0.96 7.91
C ALA A 101 10.27 -0.68 8.47
N ILE A 102 11.16 -1.67 8.32
CA ILE A 102 12.60 -1.48 8.49
C ILE A 102 13.15 -1.11 7.11
N GLN A 103 14.05 -0.13 7.02
CA GLN A 103 14.71 0.24 5.78
C GLN A 103 16.16 -0.23 5.80
N LEU A 104 16.58 -0.97 4.76
CA LEU A 104 17.95 -1.42 4.54
C LEU A 104 18.42 -0.88 3.19
N ALA A 105 19.54 -0.16 3.17
CA ALA A 105 20.14 0.38 1.96
C ALA A 105 21.43 -0.35 1.62
N THR A 106 21.82 -0.33 0.36
CA THR A 106 23.19 -0.66 -0.05
C THR A 106 24.06 0.60 -0.02
N PRO A 107 25.38 0.46 0.06
CA PRO A 107 26.29 1.55 -0.26
C PRO A 107 25.96 2.16 -1.62
N ALA A 108 26.04 3.49 -1.72
CA ALA A 108 25.76 4.20 -2.96
C ALA A 108 26.92 4.01 -3.95
N LEU A 109 26.60 3.60 -5.17
CA LEU A 109 27.51 3.64 -6.31
C LEU A 109 27.57 5.08 -6.82
N LYS A 110 28.76 5.68 -6.78
CA LYS A 110 28.97 7.04 -7.30
C LYS A 110 28.97 7.01 -8.83
N LEU A 111 28.09 7.81 -9.41
CA LEU A 111 27.88 7.94 -10.86
C LEU A 111 28.16 9.40 -11.29
N GLY A 112 28.46 9.57 -12.57
CA GLY A 112 28.80 10.86 -13.16
C GLY A 112 30.30 11.16 -13.17
N LYS A 113 30.71 12.10 -14.03
CA LYS A 113 32.11 12.49 -14.21
C LYS A 113 32.67 13.16 -12.94
N ASP A 114 31.81 13.90 -12.25
CA ASP A 114 32.14 14.65 -11.03
C ASP A 114 31.74 13.89 -9.75
N LYS A 115 31.12 12.71 -9.88
CA LYS A 115 30.63 11.85 -8.77
C LYS A 115 29.52 12.47 -7.91
N ASP A 116 28.76 13.40 -8.47
CA ASP A 116 27.68 14.13 -7.78
C ASP A 116 26.37 13.34 -7.63
N MET A 117 26.29 12.16 -8.24
CA MET A 117 25.10 11.31 -8.21
C MET A 117 25.41 9.99 -7.49
N GLY A 118 24.57 9.62 -6.52
CA GLY A 118 24.67 8.34 -5.80
C GLY A 118 23.53 7.41 -6.17
N LEU A 119 23.81 6.22 -6.69
CA LEU A 119 22.80 5.19 -6.91
C LEU A 119 22.86 4.14 -5.80
N SER A 120 21.77 3.98 -5.07
CA SER A 120 21.64 2.96 -4.03
C SER A 120 20.41 2.08 -4.28
N PHE A 121 20.44 0.88 -3.74
CA PHE A 121 19.26 0.02 -3.66
C PHE A 121 18.76 0.00 -2.22
N ILE A 122 17.46 0.11 -2.04
CA ILE A 122 16.79 0.10 -0.74
C ILE A 122 15.76 -1.01 -0.71
N LEU A 123 15.78 -1.81 0.36
CA LEU A 123 14.82 -2.84 0.67
C LEU A 123 14.13 -2.53 2.00
N SER A 124 12.81 -2.52 2.00
CA SER A 124 11.99 -2.23 3.17
C SER A 124 10.91 -3.30 3.41
N PRO A 125 11.20 -4.35 4.20
CA PRO A 125 10.17 -5.26 4.71
C PRO A 125 9.37 -4.59 5.83
N GLY A 126 8.05 -4.76 5.80
CA GLY A 126 7.14 -4.12 6.74
C GLY A 126 5.75 -4.72 6.82
N LEU A 127 4.87 -4.00 7.51
CA LEU A 127 3.47 -4.36 7.69
C LEU A 127 2.57 -3.34 6.99
N THR A 128 1.42 -3.78 6.48
CA THR A 128 0.34 -2.89 6.03
C THR A 128 -0.85 -3.09 6.97
N ILE A 129 -1.24 -2.03 7.68
CA ILE A 129 -2.27 -2.06 8.71
C ILE A 129 -3.41 -1.12 8.26
N PRO A 130 -4.48 -1.64 7.64
CA PRO A 130 -5.62 -0.80 7.25
C PRO A 130 -6.29 -0.19 8.47
N LEU A 131 -6.70 1.08 8.36
CA LEU A 131 -7.41 1.77 9.43
C LEU A 131 -8.84 1.24 9.63
N SER A 132 -9.46 0.71 8.58
CA SER A 132 -10.86 0.27 8.56
C SER A 132 -10.99 -1.20 8.20
N VAL A 133 -10.94 -2.10 9.20
CA VAL A 133 -10.95 -3.56 8.96
C VAL A 133 -12.29 -4.10 8.44
N ASN A 134 -13.42 -3.46 8.78
CA ASN A 134 -14.75 -3.91 8.38
C ASN A 134 -15.55 -2.75 7.78
N GLN A 135 -15.66 -2.73 6.45
CA GLN A 135 -16.42 -1.74 5.72
C GLN A 135 -17.93 -1.93 5.90
N ARG A 136 -18.67 -0.90 5.48
CA ARG A 136 -20.13 -0.89 5.46
C ARG A 136 -20.59 -0.55 4.04
N LEU A 137 -21.64 -1.22 3.61
CA LEU A 137 -22.29 -0.99 2.33
C LEU A 137 -23.70 -0.50 2.61
N ASN A 138 -24.05 0.67 2.07
CA ASN A 138 -25.43 1.14 2.04
C ASN A 138 -26.12 0.59 0.79
N ILE A 139 -27.34 0.09 0.97
CA ILE A 139 -28.10 -0.60 -0.08
C ILE A 139 -29.47 0.03 -0.19
N SER A 140 -29.81 0.42 -1.41
CA SER A 140 -31.10 0.97 -1.79
C SER A 140 -31.93 -0.09 -2.51
N TYR A 141 -33.16 -0.34 -2.06
CA TYR A 141 -34.10 -1.29 -2.63
C TYR A 141 -35.19 -0.57 -3.42
N TYR A 142 -35.46 -1.08 -4.61
CA TYR A 142 -36.47 -0.60 -5.55
C TYR A 142 -37.44 -1.75 -5.88
N PRO A 143 -38.72 -1.48 -6.13
CA PRO A 143 -39.62 -2.50 -6.64
C PRO A 143 -39.09 -3.13 -7.94
N ASN A 144 -39.19 -4.45 -8.05
CA ASN A 144 -38.79 -5.19 -9.26
C ASN A 144 -39.87 -5.10 -10.35
N VAL A 145 -40.25 -3.87 -10.70
CA VAL A 145 -41.28 -3.54 -11.70
C VAL A 145 -40.72 -2.46 -12.61
N SER A 146 -40.95 -2.61 -13.92
CA SER A 146 -40.47 -1.63 -14.90
C SER A 146 -41.05 -0.24 -14.64
N GLY A 147 -40.22 0.81 -14.76
CA GLY A 147 -40.63 2.21 -14.67
C GLY A 147 -40.61 2.82 -13.26
N ILE A 148 -40.35 2.05 -12.20
CA ILE A 148 -40.25 2.59 -10.82
C ILE A 148 -38.78 2.68 -10.41
N TRP A 149 -38.28 3.89 -10.18
CA TRP A 149 -36.88 4.18 -9.83
C TRP A 149 -36.72 4.85 -8.46
N SER A 150 -37.80 5.02 -7.70
CA SER A 150 -37.73 5.49 -6.32
C SER A 150 -37.37 4.34 -5.38
N SER A 151 -36.36 4.55 -4.54
CA SER A 151 -36.04 3.63 -3.46
C SER A 151 -37.14 3.68 -2.41
N GLN A 152 -37.55 2.51 -1.93
CA GLN A 152 -38.60 2.40 -0.89
C GLN A 152 -38.06 1.82 0.43
N ARG A 153 -36.85 1.26 0.40
CA ARG A 153 -36.19 0.71 1.57
C ARG A 153 -34.69 0.91 1.46
N PHE A 154 -34.08 1.22 2.59
CA PHE A 154 -32.64 1.34 2.77
C PHE A 154 -32.19 0.30 3.79
N ASP A 155 -31.02 -0.30 3.56
CA ASP A 155 -30.40 -1.23 4.49
C ASP A 155 -28.89 -0.99 4.52
N GLN A 156 -28.23 -1.40 5.61
CA GLN A 156 -26.79 -1.28 5.76
C GLN A 156 -26.18 -2.64 6.10
N VAL A 157 -25.31 -3.12 5.22
CA VAL A 157 -24.60 -4.38 5.40
C VAL A 157 -23.18 -4.11 5.86
N LYS A 158 -22.74 -4.77 6.93
CA LYS A 158 -21.39 -4.62 7.49
C LYS A 158 -20.59 -5.91 7.32
N ASN A 159 -19.33 -5.77 6.91
CA ASN A 159 -18.40 -6.90 6.86
C ASN A 159 -18.09 -7.44 8.27
N ARG A 160 -17.73 -8.73 8.35
CA ARG A 160 -17.27 -9.37 9.59
C ARG A 160 -16.02 -10.19 9.32
N GLY A 161 -15.08 -10.17 10.27
CA GLY A 161 -13.87 -10.98 10.21
C GLY A 161 -12.84 -10.52 9.17
N GLY A 162 -12.80 -9.22 8.86
CA GLY A 162 -11.71 -8.65 8.04
C GLY A 162 -10.34 -8.85 8.70
N ARG A 163 -9.31 -8.99 7.87
CA ARG A 163 -7.91 -9.12 8.30
C ARG A 163 -7.33 -7.74 8.61
N ALA A 164 -6.66 -7.60 9.76
CA ALA A 164 -6.15 -6.31 10.25
C ALA A 164 -4.66 -6.06 9.97
N ILE A 165 -3.89 -7.09 9.61
CA ILE A 165 -2.44 -7.01 9.44
C ILE A 165 -2.03 -7.77 8.19
N PHE A 166 -1.30 -7.08 7.31
CA PHE A 166 -0.71 -7.61 6.09
C PHE A 166 0.80 -7.37 6.09
N TYR A 167 1.52 -8.08 5.25
CA TYR A 167 2.96 -7.99 5.09
C TYR A 167 3.29 -7.39 3.73
N HIS A 168 4.33 -6.57 3.68
CA HIS A 168 4.85 -6.06 2.42
C HIS A 168 6.38 -6.07 2.41
N ILE A 169 6.94 -6.07 1.21
CA ILE A 169 8.34 -5.81 0.95
C ILE A 169 8.40 -4.78 -0.18
N LYS A 170 9.03 -3.63 0.09
CA LYS A 170 9.30 -2.58 -0.90
C LYS A 170 10.76 -2.66 -1.32
N GLY A 171 11.03 -2.81 -2.62
CA GLY A 171 12.37 -2.68 -3.18
C GLY A 171 12.43 -1.45 -4.08
N MET A 172 13.45 -0.61 -3.98
CA MET A 172 13.59 0.57 -4.84
C MET A 172 15.05 0.86 -5.16
N PHE A 173 15.26 1.40 -6.36
CA PHE A 173 16.50 2.08 -6.70
C PHE A 173 16.32 3.56 -6.41
N THR A 174 17.28 4.13 -5.69
CA THR A 174 17.25 5.54 -5.28
C THR A 174 18.48 6.24 -5.85
N LEU A 175 18.20 7.32 -6.55
CA LEU A 175 19.18 8.24 -7.10
C LEU A 175 19.24 9.48 -6.20
N ASP A 176 20.41 9.70 -5.62
CA ASP A 176 20.73 10.88 -4.83
C ASP A 176 21.13 12.01 -5.78
N LEU A 177 20.41 13.13 -5.69
CA LEU A 177 20.59 14.32 -6.49
C LEU A 177 21.15 15.43 -5.58
N GLY A 178 22.48 15.54 -5.56
CA GLY A 178 23.18 16.35 -4.56
C GLY A 178 23.04 15.75 -3.15
N GLU A 179 22.99 16.61 -2.14
CA GLU A 179 23.00 16.16 -0.73
C GLU A 179 21.60 15.86 -0.16
N GLN A 180 20.56 16.48 -0.70
CA GLN A 180 19.26 16.55 -0.02
C GLN A 180 18.15 15.81 -0.78
N TYR A 181 18.12 15.88 -2.11
CA TYR A 181 17.02 15.35 -2.90
C TYR A 181 17.27 13.92 -3.36
N THR A 182 16.21 13.12 -3.40
CA THR A 182 16.27 11.74 -3.88
C THR A 182 15.14 11.45 -4.84
N LEU A 183 15.44 10.79 -5.94
CA LEU A 183 14.44 10.25 -6.86
C LEU A 183 14.52 8.73 -6.80
N SER A 184 13.40 8.05 -6.56
CA SER A 184 13.37 6.60 -6.51
C SER A 184 12.31 6.01 -7.42
N ALA A 185 12.59 4.81 -7.93
CA ALA A 185 11.61 3.98 -8.59
C ALA A 185 11.69 2.57 -7.99
N GLY A 186 10.54 1.95 -7.77
CA GLY A 186 10.49 0.72 -7.01
C GLY A 186 9.24 -0.09 -7.20
N TYR A 187 9.20 -1.16 -6.42
CA TYR A 187 8.17 -2.18 -6.47
C TYR A 187 7.81 -2.66 -5.07
N THR A 188 6.51 -2.73 -4.79
CA THR A 188 5.95 -3.30 -3.58
C THR A 188 5.35 -4.66 -3.91
N PHE A 189 5.79 -5.67 -3.18
CA PHE A 189 5.16 -6.99 -3.14
C PHE A 189 4.48 -7.13 -1.78
N SER A 190 3.18 -7.42 -1.75
CA SER A 190 2.42 -7.52 -0.51
C SER A 190 1.34 -8.60 -0.58
N ASP A 191 0.93 -9.13 0.56
CA ASP A 191 -0.30 -9.92 0.67
C ASP A 191 -1.53 -9.06 1.02
N PHE A 192 -1.40 -7.72 0.95
CA PHE A 192 -2.49 -6.77 1.17
C PHE A 192 -3.63 -7.00 0.18
N ASP A 193 -4.80 -7.32 0.72
CA ASP A 193 -6.05 -7.42 -0.04
C ASP A 193 -6.85 -6.13 0.15
N MET A 194 -6.90 -5.30 -0.90
CA MET A 194 -7.63 -4.04 -0.90
C MET A 194 -9.10 -4.22 -0.53
N TYR A 195 -9.71 -5.35 -0.86
CA TYR A 195 -11.13 -5.64 -0.60
C TYR A 195 -11.38 -6.43 0.68
N SER A 196 -10.35 -6.76 1.46
CA SER A 196 -10.51 -7.56 2.69
C SER A 196 -11.52 -6.95 3.67
N GLY A 197 -11.74 -5.64 3.60
CA GLY A 197 -12.75 -4.90 4.33
C GLY A 197 -14.20 -5.18 3.93
N GLY A 198 -14.46 -5.69 2.72
CA GLY A 198 -15.79 -6.04 2.20
C GLY A 198 -15.99 -7.52 1.85
N ARG A 199 -14.93 -8.34 1.86
CA ARG A 199 -14.96 -9.74 1.37
C ARG A 199 -16.06 -10.62 1.92
N ASN A 200 -16.45 -10.49 3.18
CA ASN A 200 -17.42 -11.39 3.81
C ASN A 200 -18.82 -10.79 3.86
N MET A 201 -19.07 -9.73 3.09
CA MET A 201 -20.41 -9.16 2.97
C MET A 201 -21.34 -10.09 2.21
N VAL A 202 -22.55 -10.23 2.75
CA VAL A 202 -23.62 -11.04 2.19
C VAL A 202 -24.86 -10.16 2.10
N VAL A 203 -25.42 -10.06 0.89
CA VAL A 203 -26.65 -9.33 0.60
C VAL A 203 -27.67 -10.34 0.11
N GLU A 204 -28.87 -10.39 0.70
CA GLU A 204 -29.95 -11.29 0.27
C GLU A 204 -29.52 -12.78 0.21
N GLY A 205 -28.62 -13.18 1.13
CA GLY A 205 -28.07 -14.54 1.19
C GLY A 205 -26.99 -14.86 0.14
N LYS A 206 -26.60 -13.89 -0.69
CA LYS A 206 -25.52 -14.02 -1.68
C LYS A 206 -24.30 -13.22 -1.25
N LYS A 207 -23.12 -13.85 -1.31
CA LYS A 207 -21.85 -13.19 -1.05
C LYS A 207 -21.50 -12.26 -2.22
N LEU A 208 -21.01 -11.06 -1.93
CA LEU A 208 -20.54 -10.14 -2.97
C LEU A 208 -19.26 -10.67 -3.64
N THR A 209 -19.18 -10.52 -4.96
CA THR A 209 -18.02 -10.93 -5.75
C THR A 209 -17.14 -9.73 -6.02
N MET A 210 -15.87 -9.81 -5.62
CA MET A 210 -14.87 -8.74 -5.74
C MET A 210 -13.60 -9.32 -6.39
N PRO A 211 -12.80 -8.54 -7.13
CA PRO A 211 -11.51 -8.99 -7.67
C PRO A 211 -10.63 -9.53 -6.56
N ALA A 212 -9.99 -10.70 -6.70
CA ALA A 212 -9.18 -11.31 -5.66
C ALA A 212 -7.82 -11.75 -6.19
N PHE A 213 -6.75 -11.15 -5.67
CA PHE A 213 -5.38 -11.56 -5.99
C PHE A 213 -4.72 -12.14 -4.74
N ARG A 214 -3.94 -13.21 -4.92
CA ARG A 214 -3.17 -13.81 -3.84
C ARG A 214 -2.11 -12.85 -3.29
N PHE A 215 -1.54 -12.03 -4.17
CA PHE A 215 -0.56 -11.01 -3.84
C PHE A 215 -0.89 -9.71 -4.58
N MET A 216 -0.69 -8.60 -3.89
CA MET A 216 -0.69 -7.27 -4.47
C MET A 216 0.70 -6.94 -4.99
N HIS A 217 0.72 -6.43 -6.20
CA HIS A 217 1.91 -6.01 -6.93
C HIS A 217 1.72 -4.54 -7.27
N SER A 218 2.64 -3.68 -6.83
CA SER A 218 2.52 -2.23 -7.01
C SER A 218 3.84 -1.62 -7.46
N PHE A 219 3.82 -0.89 -8.58
CA PHE A 219 4.99 -0.16 -9.09
C PHE A 219 4.87 1.30 -8.68
N PHE A 220 5.94 1.86 -8.11
CA PHE A 220 5.92 3.21 -7.57
C PHE A 220 7.12 4.04 -8.02
N VAL A 221 6.89 5.36 -8.05
CA VAL A 221 7.94 6.38 -8.16
C VAL A 221 7.81 7.29 -6.95
N SER A 222 8.94 7.75 -6.40
CA SER A 222 8.93 8.64 -5.24
C SER A 222 9.96 9.76 -5.34
N LEU A 223 9.59 10.91 -4.79
CA LEU A 223 10.49 12.03 -4.54
C LEU A 223 10.74 12.12 -3.04
N GLY A 224 11.99 12.35 -2.65
CA GLY A 224 12.38 12.46 -1.24
C GLY A 224 13.33 13.61 -0.94
N TYR A 225 13.37 13.96 0.34
CA TYR A 225 14.18 15.03 0.90
C TYR A 225 14.83 14.55 2.21
N ARG A 226 16.14 14.78 2.37
CA ARG A 226 16.95 14.40 3.52
C ARG A 226 17.43 15.62 4.31
N PHE A 227 17.34 15.57 5.64
CA PHE A 227 17.77 16.64 6.55
C PHE A 227 18.22 16.13 7.93
#